data_AF-A0A7V1PTE7-F1
#
_entry.id   AF-A0A7V1PTE7-F1
#
_cell.length_a   1.000
_cell.length_b   1.000
_cell.length_c   1.000
_cell.angle_alpha   90.00
_cell.angle_beta   90.00
_cell.angle_gamma   90.00
#
_symmetry.space_group_name_H-M   'P 1'
#
loop_
_entity.id
_entity.type
_entity.pdbx_description
1 polymer ?
#
loop_
_entity_poly.entity_id
_entity_poly.type
_entity_poly.pdbx_seq_one_letter_code
_entity_poly.pdbx_strand_id
1 'polypeptide(L)'
;MKQKKILVEGHQCIGPHFDDKEFDLIKKNINQLEGLNTLADLLSVVGNAVRLKIVYLLYAHKELCVCDLAEVLEMSDSAISQHLRKLKDKLIVKSRKDSQTVYYSLESKLFIEILAQYFVLPEVQNKFDLISTN
;
A
#
# COMPACT_ATOMS: atom_id res chain seq x y z
N MET A 1 -33.55 -27.55 4.89
CA MET A 1 -33.23 -26.47 3.93
C MET A 1 -32.87 -27.11 2.60
N LYS A 2 -33.54 -26.77 1.49
CA LYS A 2 -33.19 -27.31 0.17
C LYS A 2 -31.89 -26.65 -0.30
N GLN A 3 -30.81 -27.43 -0.42
CA GLN A 3 -29.51 -26.96 -0.90
C GLN A 3 -29.65 -26.50 -2.35
N LYS A 4 -29.36 -25.22 -2.61
CA LYS A 4 -29.33 -24.67 -3.96
C LYS A 4 -28.01 -25.04 -4.62
N LYS A 5 -28.06 -25.68 -5.79
CA LYS A 5 -26.88 -25.93 -6.62
C LYS A 5 -26.57 -24.65 -7.37
N ILE A 6 -25.56 -23.90 -6.91
CA ILE A 6 -25.07 -22.73 -7.64
C ILE A 6 -23.99 -23.21 -8.62
N LEU A 7 -24.13 -22.89 -9.90
CA LEU A 7 -23.09 -23.12 -10.89
C LEU A 7 -22.11 -21.95 -10.84
N VAL A 8 -20.87 -22.22 -10.45
CA VAL A 8 -19.76 -21.24 -10.47
C VAL A 8 -18.72 -21.79 -11.44
N GLU A 9 -18.43 -21.05 -12.51
CA GLU A 9 -17.42 -21.42 -13.53
C GLU A 9 -17.53 -22.86 -14.04
N GLY A 10 -18.76 -23.34 -14.25
CA GLY A 10 -19.02 -24.69 -14.77
C GLY A 10 -19.02 -25.81 -13.71
N HIS A 11 -18.72 -25.51 -12.45
CA HIS A 11 -18.79 -26.46 -11.35
C HIS A 11 -20.05 -26.25 -10.49
N GLN A 12 -20.72 -27.34 -10.10
CA GLN A 12 -21.80 -27.29 -9.11
C GLN A 12 -21.19 -27.07 -7.71
N CYS A 13 -21.42 -25.91 -7.13
CA CYS A 13 -21.14 -25.68 -5.72
C CYS A 13 -22.10 -26.53 -4.88
N ILE A 14 -21.52 -27.47 -4.12
CA ILE A 14 -22.26 -28.48 -3.34
C ILE A 14 -22.79 -27.90 -2.01
N GLY A 15 -22.29 -26.73 -1.58
CA GLY A 15 -22.68 -26.14 -0.31
C GLY A 15 -22.51 -24.63 -0.29
N PRO A 16 -23.41 -23.84 -0.90
CA PRO A 16 -23.48 -22.44 -0.54
C PRO A 16 -23.65 -22.30 0.97
N HIS A 17 -22.75 -21.57 1.63
CA HIS A 17 -22.85 -21.26 3.06
C HIS A 17 -24.00 -20.29 3.38
N PHE A 18 -24.55 -19.63 2.36
CA PHE A 18 -25.55 -18.59 2.49
C PHE A 18 -26.89 -19.02 1.89
N ASP A 19 -27.98 -18.61 2.53
CA ASP A 19 -29.31 -18.68 1.91
C ASP A 19 -29.51 -17.61 0.83
N ASP A 20 -30.62 -17.69 0.09
CA ASP A 20 -30.89 -16.78 -1.02
C ASP A 20 -30.97 -15.30 -0.57
N LYS A 21 -31.52 -15.05 0.62
CA LYS A 21 -31.64 -13.68 1.15
C LYS A 21 -30.28 -13.14 1.56
N GLU A 22 -29.45 -13.98 2.18
CA GLU A 22 -28.06 -13.65 2.51
C GLU A 22 -27.24 -13.36 1.25
N PHE A 23 -27.38 -14.16 0.19
CA PHE A 23 -26.71 -13.88 -1.09
C PHE A 23 -27.09 -12.54 -1.69
N ASP A 24 -28.39 -12.24 -1.75
CA ASP A 24 -28.87 -10.98 -2.31
C ASP A 24 -28.39 -9.78 -1.47
N LEU A 25 -28.39 -9.93 -0.14
CA LEU A 25 -27.84 -8.92 0.77
C LEU A 25 -26.34 -8.71 0.57
N ILE A 26 -25.54 -9.78 0.51
CA ILE A 26 -24.08 -9.69 0.30
C ILE A 26 -23.77 -9.06 -1.05
N LYS A 27 -24.45 -9.48 -2.13
CA LYS A 27 -24.30 -8.89 -3.46
C LYS A 27 -24.64 -7.41 -3.48
N LYS A 28 -25.71 -7.01 -2.81
CA LYS A 28 -26.08 -5.60 -2.69
C LYS A 28 -25.00 -4.83 -1.93
N ASN A 29 -24.54 -5.34 -0.78
CA ASN A 29 -23.57 -4.68 0.06
C ASN A 29 -22.21 -4.51 -0.64
N ILE A 30 -21.66 -5.57 -1.23
CA ILE A 30 -20.34 -5.52 -1.89
C ILE A 30 -20.32 -4.52 -3.05
N ASN A 31 -21.41 -4.43 -3.82
CA ASN A 31 -21.54 -3.50 -4.94
C ASN A 31 -21.71 -2.04 -4.49
N GLN A 32 -22.09 -1.79 -3.23
CA GLN A 32 -22.20 -0.46 -2.65
C GLN A 32 -20.89 0.03 -2.00
N LEU A 33 -19.89 -0.84 -1.86
CA LEU A 33 -18.59 -0.49 -1.28
C LEU A 33 -17.66 0.13 -2.34
N GLU A 34 -18.04 1.28 -2.87
CA GLU A 34 -17.25 2.02 -3.88
C GLU A 34 -15.82 2.32 -3.40
N GLY A 35 -15.62 2.47 -2.09
CA GLY A 35 -14.32 2.70 -1.46
C GLY A 35 -13.30 1.56 -1.66
N LEU A 36 -13.74 0.34 -2.01
CA LEU A 36 -12.83 -0.79 -2.25
C LEU A 36 -11.96 -0.57 -3.49
N ASN A 37 -12.49 0.05 -4.55
CA ASN A 37 -11.69 0.37 -5.74
C ASN A 37 -10.62 1.41 -5.41
N THR A 38 -10.97 2.44 -4.63
CA THR A 38 -10.01 3.45 -4.15
C THR A 38 -8.92 2.81 -3.27
N LEU A 39 -9.29 1.88 -2.39
CA LEU A 39 -8.33 1.15 -1.57
C LEU A 39 -7.42 0.25 -2.41
N ALA A 40 -7.98 -0.47 -3.39
CA ALA A 40 -7.22 -1.33 -4.30
C ALA A 40 -6.21 -0.52 -5.12
N ASP A 41 -6.61 0.64 -5.63
CA ASP A 41 -5.74 1.56 -6.34
C ASP A 41 -4.58 2.04 -5.45
N LEU A 42 -4.87 2.40 -4.21
CA LEU A 42 -3.85 2.84 -3.26
C LEU A 42 -2.86 1.72 -2.92
N LEU A 43 -3.38 0.52 -2.65
CA LEU A 43 -2.58 -0.68 -2.40
C LEU A 43 -1.74 -1.07 -3.62
N SER A 44 -2.24 -0.90 -4.85
CA SER A 44 -1.46 -1.15 -6.07
C SER A 44 -0.25 -0.22 -6.20
N VAL A 45 -0.34 0.99 -5.64
CA VAL A 45 0.75 1.95 -5.63
C VAL A 45 1.79 1.62 -4.58
N VAL A 46 1.39 1.19 -3.39
CA VAL A 46 2.40 0.75 -2.40
C VAL A 46 2.90 -0.66 -2.67
N GLY A 47 2.15 -1.55 -3.33
CA GLY A 47 2.51 -2.95 -3.58
C GLY A 47 3.74 -3.21 -4.48
N ASN A 48 4.53 -2.19 -4.80
CA ASN A 48 5.82 -2.33 -5.46
C ASN A 48 6.97 -2.24 -4.44
N ALA A 49 7.91 -3.17 -4.53
CA ALA A 49 9.00 -3.30 -3.56
C ALA A 49 9.84 -2.03 -3.39
N VAL A 50 10.20 -1.33 -4.48
CA VAL A 50 11.01 -0.09 -4.39
C VAL A 50 10.24 1.02 -3.71
N ARG A 51 8.94 1.18 -4.04
CA ARG A 51 8.07 2.16 -3.39
C ARG A 51 7.90 1.88 -1.89
N LEU A 52 7.78 0.61 -1.49
CA LEU A 52 7.76 0.26 -0.05
C LEU A 52 9.07 0.61 0.65
N LYS A 53 10.22 0.35 0.01
CA LYS A 53 11.52 0.76 0.58
C LYS A 53 11.60 2.27 0.78
N ILE A 54 11.15 3.06 -0.21
CA ILE A 54 11.09 4.53 -0.08
C ILE A 54 10.18 4.93 1.10
N VAL A 55 8.97 4.37 1.18
CA VAL A 55 8.03 4.68 2.27
C VAL A 55 8.61 4.29 3.64
N TYR A 56 9.29 3.15 3.73
CA TYR A 56 9.99 2.71 4.94
C TYR A 56 11.11 3.66 5.35
N LEU A 57 11.97 4.07 4.41
CA LEU A 57 13.05 5.03 4.67
C LEU A 57 12.51 6.37 5.15
N LEU A 58 11.43 6.87 4.54
CA LEU A 58 10.77 8.10 4.97
C LEU A 58 10.08 7.95 6.34
N TYR A 59 9.58 6.76 6.67
CA TYR A 59 9.05 6.46 8.01
C TYR A 59 10.16 6.52 9.07
N ALA A 60 11.30 5.89 8.80
CA ALA A 60 12.45 5.80 9.70
C ALA A 60 13.14 7.15 9.89
N HIS A 61 13.37 7.91 8.82
CA HIS A 61 14.18 9.13 8.82
C HIS A 61 13.37 10.44 8.77
N LYS A 62 12.02 10.35 8.76
CA LYS A 62 11.05 11.47 8.68
C LYS A 62 11.06 12.23 7.35
N GLU A 63 12.23 12.53 6.80
CA GLU A 63 12.37 13.30 5.57
C GLU A 63 13.70 12.99 4.87
N LEU A 64 13.68 12.81 3.55
CA LEU A 64 14.86 12.54 2.72
C LEU A 64 14.76 13.26 1.36
N CYS A 65 15.90 13.64 0.77
CA CYS A 65 15.91 14.15 -0.59
C CYS A 65 16.03 13.02 -1.63
N VAL A 66 15.88 13.36 -2.92
CA VAL A 66 15.99 12.38 -4.02
C VAL A 66 17.36 11.72 -4.03
N CYS A 67 18.43 12.49 -3.80
CA CYS A 67 19.80 11.99 -3.83
C CYS A 67 20.07 10.98 -2.70
N ASP A 68 19.56 11.25 -1.49
CA ASP A 68 19.71 10.32 -0.35
C ASP A 68 19.03 8.98 -0.66
N LEU A 69 17.80 9.02 -1.20
CA LEU A 69 17.05 7.83 -1.58
C LEU A 69 17.71 7.07 -2.75
N ALA A 70 18.29 7.80 -3.71
CA ALA A 70 19.00 7.25 -4.86
C ALA A 70 20.27 6.50 -4.43
N GLU A 71 21.06 7.11 -3.55
CA GLU A 71 22.27 6.52 -2.99
C GLU A 71 21.97 5.26 -2.19
N VAL A 72 21.03 5.33 -1.23
CA VAL A 72 20.68 4.19 -0.36
C VAL A 72 20.08 3.02 -1.13
N LEU A 73 19.34 3.29 -2.20
CA LEU A 73 18.68 2.26 -3.00
C LEU A 73 19.52 1.80 -4.20
N GLU A 74 20.70 2.38 -4.42
CA GLU A 74 21.59 2.12 -5.55
C GLU A 74 20.87 2.29 -6.91
N MET A 75 20.09 3.38 -7.03
CA MET A 75 19.29 3.69 -8.21
C MET A 75 19.56 5.12 -8.69
N SER A 76 19.38 5.40 -9.98
CA SER A 76 19.49 6.77 -10.48
C SER A 76 18.42 7.71 -9.89
N ASP A 77 18.75 9.00 -9.77
CA ASP A 77 17.82 10.06 -9.37
C ASP A 77 16.54 10.08 -10.21
N SER A 78 16.64 9.79 -11.51
CA SER A 78 15.49 9.74 -12.42
C SER A 78 14.53 8.60 -12.05
N ALA A 79 15.06 7.41 -11.74
CA ALA A 79 14.25 6.27 -11.33
C ALA A 79 13.55 6.55 -10.00
N ILE A 80 14.27 7.09 -9.01
CA ILE A 80 13.68 7.51 -7.72
C ILE A 80 12.61 8.58 -7.90
N SER A 81 12.86 9.59 -8.73
CA SER A 81 11.90 10.66 -9.05
C SER A 81 10.60 10.11 -9.64
N GLN A 82 10.68 9.09 -10.51
CA GLN A 82 9.49 8.43 -11.06
C GLN A 82 8.69 7.69 -9.98
N HIS A 83 9.35 7.01 -9.05
CA HIS A 83 8.68 6.37 -7.91
C HIS A 83 8.02 7.39 -6.98
N LEU A 84 8.73 8.47 -6.64
CA LEU A 84 8.23 9.55 -5.80
C LEU A 84 7.04 10.27 -6.46
N ARG A 85 7.06 10.49 -7.77
CA ARG A 85 5.91 11.03 -8.51
C ARG A 85 4.67 10.16 -8.34
N LYS A 86 4.78 8.84 -8.56
CA LYS A 86 3.65 7.90 -8.39
C LYS A 86 3.11 7.88 -6.95
N LEU A 87 4.00 7.97 -5.95
CA LEU A 87 3.62 8.04 -4.55
C LEU A 87 2.92 9.37 -4.22
N LYS A 88 3.42 10.48 -4.76
CA LYS A 88 2.86 11.82 -4.59
C LYS A 88 1.49 11.96 -5.25
N ASP A 89 1.31 11.39 -6.44
CA ASP A 89 0.03 11.38 -7.18
C ASP A 89 -1.10 10.69 -6.39
N LYS A 90 -0.75 9.75 -5.51
CA LYS A 90 -1.69 9.08 -4.58
C LYS A 90 -1.66 9.64 -3.16
N LEU A 91 -1.01 10.79 -2.95
CA LEU A 91 -0.92 11.48 -1.66
C LEU A 91 -0.36 10.59 -0.54
N ILE A 92 0.61 9.73 -0.88
CA ILE A 92 1.35 8.89 0.08
C ILE A 92 2.55 9.67 0.63
N VAL A 93 3.18 10.48 -0.23
CA VAL A 93 4.27 11.38 0.14
C VAL A 93 3.91 12.81 -0.25
N LYS A 94 4.50 13.74 0.49
CA LYS A 94 4.50 15.17 0.17
C LYS A 94 5.94 15.63 -0.04
N SER A 95 6.09 16.81 -0.63
CA SER A 95 7.40 17.39 -0.91
C SER A 95 7.45 18.83 -0.43
N ARG A 96 8.58 19.23 0.17
CA ARG A 96 8.92 20.65 0.42
C ARG A 96 10.20 21.00 -0.34
N LYS A 97 10.32 22.26 -0.74
CA LYS A 97 11.55 22.77 -1.34
C LYS A 97 12.30 23.58 -0.29
N ASP A 98 13.59 23.33 -0.17
CA ASP A 98 14.51 24.08 0.69
C ASP A 98 15.71 24.50 -0.15
N SER A 99 15.80 25.80 -0.42
CA SER A 99 16.79 26.37 -1.34
C SER A 99 16.75 25.67 -2.73
N GLN A 100 17.78 24.90 -3.07
CA GLN A 100 17.86 24.18 -4.34
C GLN A 100 17.40 22.71 -4.24
N THR A 101 17.16 22.19 -3.03
CA THR A 101 16.89 20.78 -2.78
C THR A 101 15.40 20.53 -2.54
N VAL A 102 14.87 19.43 -3.06
CA VAL A 102 13.50 18.97 -2.80
C VAL A 102 13.55 17.79 -1.83
N TYR A 103 12.89 17.95 -0.70
CA TYR A 103 12.77 16.96 0.35
C TYR A 103 11.38 16.33 0.33
N TYR A 104 11.31 15.03 0.61
CA TYR A 104 10.08 14.26 0.66
C TYR A 104 9.84 13.72 2.05
N SER A 105 8.58 13.71 2.48
CA SER A 105 8.14 13.12 3.75
C SER A 105 6.81 12.39 3.54
N LEU A 106 6.46 11.52 4.48
CA LEU A 106 5.18 10.81 4.44
C LEU A 106 4.00 11.77 4.65
N GLU A 107 2.91 11.51 3.94
CA GLU A 107 1.65 12.20 4.21
C GLU A 107 1.00 11.63 5.48
N SER A 108 0.43 12.49 6.32
CA SER A 108 -0.12 12.10 7.64
C SER A 108 -1.53 11.52 7.54
N LYS A 109 -1.73 10.52 6.66
CA LYS A 109 -3.02 9.84 6.48
C LYS A 109 -3.09 8.56 7.31
N LEU A 110 -4.30 8.22 7.78
CA LEU A 110 -4.62 6.97 8.48
C LEU A 110 -4.04 5.72 7.79
N PHE A 111 -4.07 5.67 6.46
CA PHE A 111 -3.52 4.55 5.69
C PHE A 111 -2.00 4.36 5.90
N ILE A 112 -1.26 5.46 6.04
CA ILE A 112 0.19 5.44 6.27
C ILE A 112 0.49 5.03 7.71
N GLU A 113 -0.33 5.47 8.67
CA GLU A 113 -0.23 5.03 10.07
C GLU A 113 -0.46 3.51 10.19
N ILE A 114 -1.42 2.97 9.43
CA ILE A 114 -1.65 1.53 9.36
C ILE A 114 -0.45 0.82 8.71
N LEU A 115 0.05 1.31 7.57
CA LEU A 115 1.24 0.73 6.94
C LEU A 115 2.47 0.75 7.85
N ALA A 116 2.66 1.81 8.63
CA ALA A 116 3.75 1.92 9.58
C ALA A 116 3.74 0.79 10.63
N GLN A 117 2.57 0.31 11.04
CA GLN A 117 2.46 -0.83 11.96
C GLN A 117 3.06 -2.12 11.35
N TYR A 118 2.96 -2.30 10.03
CA TYR A 118 3.56 -3.46 9.35
C TYR A 118 5.08 -3.39 9.28
N PHE A 119 5.67 -2.19 9.29
CA PHE A 119 7.14 -2.04 9.34
C PHE A 119 7.75 -2.46 10.68
N VAL A 120 6.92 -2.64 11.71
CA VAL A 120 7.34 -3.11 13.04
C VAL A 120 7.24 -4.64 13.16
N LEU A 121 6.66 -5.33 12.17
CA LEU A 121 6.49 -6.77 12.22
C LEU A 121 7.83 -7.50 12.05
N PRO A 122 8.14 -8.52 12.87
CA PRO A 122 9.38 -9.28 12.77
C PRO A 122 9.63 -9.84 11.38
N GLU A 123 8.60 -10.32 10.67
CA GLU A 123 8.72 -10.89 9.33
C GLU A 123 9.16 -9.86 8.27
N VAL A 124 8.90 -8.57 8.52
CA VAL A 124 9.33 -7.44 7.69
C VAL A 124 10.71 -6.94 8.12
N GLN A 125 10.99 -6.98 9.42
CA GLN A 125 12.26 -6.53 10.01
C GLN A 125 13.39 -7.55 9.91
N ASN A 126 13.09 -8.85 9.73
CA ASN A 126 14.04 -9.98 9.77
C ASN A 126 15.14 -9.97 8.69
N LYS A 127 15.30 -8.89 7.93
CA LYS A 127 16.44 -8.65 7.03
C LYS A 127 16.98 -7.20 7.03
N PHE A 128 16.43 -6.32 7.86
CA PHE A 128 16.66 -4.86 7.84
C PHE A 128 17.16 -4.30 9.18
N ASP A 129 17.81 -5.10 10.03
CA ASP A 129 18.47 -4.65 11.28
C ASP A 129 19.70 -3.73 11.06
N LEU A 130 19.82 -3.07 9.91
CA LEU A 130 20.93 -2.16 9.60
C LEU A 130 20.71 -0.71 10.07
N ILE A 131 19.69 -0.43 10.88
CA ILE A 131 19.53 0.89 11.51
C ILE A 131 19.41 0.74 13.03
N SER A 132 20.38 0.05 13.61
CA SER A 132 20.83 0.33 14.98
C SER A 132 22.06 1.22 14.89
N THR A 133 21.89 2.54 15.00
CA THR A 133 22.96 3.43 15.52
C THR A 133 22.39 4.80 15.88
N ASN A 134 22.38 5.04 17.20
CA ASN A 134 22.31 6.30 17.97
C ASN A 134 21.11 7.24 17.80
#